data_AF-A0A392UCX5-F1
#
_entry.id   AF-A0A392UCX5-F1
#
_cell.length_a   1.000
_cell.length_b   1.000
_cell.length_c   1.000
_cell.angle_alpha   90.00
_cell.angle_beta   90.00
_cell.angle_gamma   90.00
#
_symmetry.space_group_name_H-M   'P 1'
#
loop_
_entity.id
_entity.type
_entity.pdbx_description
1 polymer ?
#
loop_
_entity_poly.entity_id
_entity_poly.type
_entity_poly.pdbx_seq_one_letter_code
_entity_poly.pdbx_strand_id
1 'polypeptide(L)' 'MPVEPDLFVWGALLAACRNHGHVELAEVAAKHLSELEPESAGNRLLLSSLYADAG' A
#
# COMPACT_ATOMS: atom_id res chain seq x y z
N MET A 1 5.03 -1.79 16.73
CA MET A 1 6.03 -2.88 16.57
C MET A 1 7.41 -2.30 16.86
N PRO A 2 8.34 -3.04 17.49
CA PRO A 2 9.69 -2.55 17.76
C PRO A 2 10.59 -2.52 16.50
N VAL A 3 10.06 -2.94 15.35
CA VAL A 3 10.72 -2.90 14.04
C VAL A 3 9.84 -2.08 13.11
N GLU A 4 10.44 -1.12 12.41
CA GLU A 4 9.77 -0.30 11.42
C GLU A 4 9.43 -1.18 10.20
N PRO A 5 8.15 -1.24 9.78
CA PRO A 5 7.76 -2.13 8.70
C PRO A 5 8.41 -1.69 7.39
N ASP A 6 8.99 -2.66 6.68
CA ASP A 6 9.64 -2.45 5.39
C ASP A 6 8.62 -2.44 4.24
N LEU A 7 9.12 -2.19 3.02
CA LEU A 7 8.29 -2.19 1.80
C LEU A 7 7.48 -3.49 1.64
N PHE A 8 8.04 -4.63 2.04
CA PHE A 8 7.38 -5.92 1.91
C PHE A 8 6.22 -6.06 2.89
N VAL A 9 6.38 -5.63 4.13
CA VAL A 9 5.30 -5.67 5.14
C VAL A 9 4.15 -4.74 4.73
N TRP A 10 4.45 -3.52 4.28
CA TRP A 10 3.40 -2.61 3.82
C TRP A 10 2.73 -3.09 2.53
N GLY A 11 3.48 -3.68 1.60
CA GLY A 11 2.93 -4.29 0.38
C GLY A 11 2.00 -5.47 0.67
N ALA A 12 2.39 -6.34 1.62
CA ALA A 12 1.55 -7.45 2.06
C ALA A 12 0.27 -6.97 2.77
N LEU A 13 0.39 -5.95 3.62
CA LEU A 13 -0.77 -5.33 4.27
C LEU A 13 -1.71 -4.71 3.23
N LEU A 14 -1.17 -4.00 2.24
CA LEU A 14 -1.94 -3.38 1.18
C LEU A 14 -2.73 -4.41 0.35
N ALA A 15 -2.08 -5.51 -0.03
CA ALA A 15 -2.72 -6.60 -0.77
C ALA A 15 -3.84 -7.28 0.05
N ALA A 16 -3.61 -7.51 1.34
CA ALA A 16 -4.64 -8.03 2.23
C ALA A 16 -5.82 -7.05 2.36
N CYS A 17 -5.55 -5.76 2.53
CA CYS A 17 -6.59 -4.74 2.65
C CYS A 17 -7.45 -4.63 1.39
N ARG A 18 -6.86 -4.78 0.20
CA ARG A 18 -7.61 -4.89 -1.07
C ARG A 18 -8.55 -6.08 -1.08
N ASN A 19 -8.04 -7.27 -0.79
CA ASN A 19 -8.84 -8.51 -0.85
C ASN A 19 -10.00 -8.52 0.16
N HIS A 20 -9.86 -7.80 1.27
CA HIS A 20 -10.86 -7.74 2.32
C HIS A 20 -11.70 -6.44 2.30
N GLY A 21 -11.49 -5.53 1.34
CA GLY A 21 -12.25 -4.29 1.21
C GLY A 21 -11.99 -3.24 2.31
N HIS A 22 -10.84 -3.32 2.99
CA HIS A 22 -10.46 -2.38 4.05
C HIS A 22 -9.73 -1.16 3.48
N VAL A 23 -10.50 -0.24 2.90
CA VAL A 23 -9.97 0.93 2.17
C VAL A 23 -9.14 1.86 3.06
N GLU A 24 -9.58 2.15 4.30
CA GLU A 24 -8.84 3.05 5.21
C GLU A 24 -7.43 2.51 5.55
N LEU A 25 -7.31 1.21 5.81
CA LEU A 25 -6.03 0.57 6.08
C LEU A 25 -5.16 0.46 4.82
N ALA A 26 -5.79 0.29 3.65
CA ALA A 26 -5.10 0.32 2.37
C ALA A 26 -4.48 1.70 2.09
N GLU A 27 -5.19 2.81 2.39
CA GLU A 27 -4.65 4.17 2.21
C GLU A 27 -3.44 4.42 3.11
N VAL A 28 -3.48 3.99 4.37
CA VAL A 28 -2.35 4.10 5.30
C VAL A 28 -1.14 3.32 4.78
N ALA A 29 -1.34 2.07 4.38
CA ALA A 29 -0.26 1.24 3.85
C ALA A 29 0.35 1.82 2.57
N ALA A 30 -0.49 2.35 1.69
CA ALA A 30 -0.04 2.93 0.43
C ALA A 30 0.70 4.28 0.60
N LYS A 31 0.29 5.08 1.60
CA LYS A 31 1.01 6.30 1.98
C LYS A 31 2.42 5.98 2.47
N HIS A 32 2.56 5.01 3.36
CA HIS A 32 3.86 4.57 3.85
C HIS A 32 4.74 3.98 2.72
N LEU A 33 4.17 3.20 1.81
CA LEU A 33 4.89 2.71 0.62
C LEU A 33 5.40 3.85 -0.28
N SER A 34 4.63 4.93 -0.40
CA SER A 34 5.02 6.11 -1.19
C SER A 34 6.12 6.92 -0.52
N GLU A 35 6.13 6.97 0.82
CA GLU A 35 7.17 7.64 1.61
C GLU A 35 8.47 6.83 1.63
N LEU A 36 8.39 5.49 1.66
CA LEU A 36 9.53 4.58 1.64
C LEU A 36 10.19 4.48 0.26
N GLU A 37 9.41 4.50 -0.82
CA GLU A 37 9.94 4.51 -2.20
C GLU A 37 9.26 5.55 -3.09
N PRO A 38 9.65 6.84 -2.96
CA PRO A 38 9.09 7.93 -3.75
C PRO A 38 9.47 7.87 -5.25
N GLU A 39 10.57 7.19 -5.59
CA GLU A 39 11.12 7.04 -6.95
C GLU A 39 10.66 5.76 -7.66
N SER A 40 10.01 4.84 -6.96
CA SER A 40 9.56 3.58 -7.55
C SER A 40 8.26 3.80 -8.34
N ALA A 41 8.40 3.95 -9.65
CA ALA A 41 7.27 4.01 -10.58
C ALA A 41 6.27 2.84 -10.40
N GLY A 42 6.74 1.70 -9.86
CA GLY A 42 5.91 0.54 -9.51
C GLY A 42 4.91 0.81 -8.38
N ASN A 43 5.29 1.58 -7.35
CA ASN A 43 4.39 1.89 -6.23
C ASN A 43 3.25 2.84 -6.64
N ARG A 44 3.53 3.80 -7.53
CA ARG A 44 2.48 4.69 -8.09
C ARG A 44 1.44 3.92 -8.91
N LEU A 45 1.87 2.93 -9.70
CA LEU A 45 0.96 2.08 -10.48
C LEU A 45 0.14 1.15 -9.60
N LEU A 46 0.73 0.59 -8.54
CA LEU A 46 -0.01 -0.21 -7.56
C LEU A 46 -1.09 0.61 -6.87
N LEU A 47 -0.78 1.84 -6.46
CA LEU A 47 -1.74 2.79 -5.90
C LEU A 47 -2.88 3.13 -6.86
N SER A 48 -2.58 3.43 -8.12
CA SER A 48 -3.62 3.73 -9.11
C SER A 48 -4.51 2.52 -9.38
N SER A 49 -3.92 1.32 -9.43
CA SER A 49 -4.68 0.07 -9.58
C SER A 49 -5.58 -0.19 -8.38
N LEU A 50 -5.18 0.25 -7.19
CA LEU A 50 -5.93 0.07 -5.96
C LEU A 50 -7.17 0.96 -5.90
N TYR A 51 -7.02 2.24 -6.27
CA TYR A 51 -8.15 3.15 -6.39
C TYR A 51 -9.10 2.76 -7.52
N ALA A 52 -8.60 2.16 -8.61
CA ALA A 52 -9.43 1.67 -9.71
C ALA A 52 -10.24 0.42 -9.35
N ASP A 53 -9.72 -0.44 -8.47
CA ASP A 53 -10.38 -1.66 -8.00
C ASP A 53 -11.40 -1.40 -6.87
N ALA A 54 -11.28 -0.24 -6.21
CA ALA A 54 -12.17 0.22 -5.15
C ALA A 54 -13.40 1.00 -5.67
N GLY A 55 -13.49 1.25 -6.99
CA GLY A 55 -14.62 1.91 -7.66
C GLY A 55 -15.49 0.94 -8.44
#